data_AF-A0A737BK68-F1
#
_entry.id   AF-A0A737BK68-F1
#
_cell.length_a   1.000
_cell.length_b   1.000
_cell.length_c   1.000
_cell.angle_alpha   90.00
_cell.angle_beta   90.00
_cell.angle_gamma   90.00
#
_symmetry.space_group_name_H-M   'P 1'
#
loop_
_entity.id
_entity.type
_entity.pdbx_description
1 polymer ?
#
loop_
_entity_poly.entity_id
_entity_poly.type
_entity_poly.pdbx_seq_one_letter_code
_entity_poly.pdbx_strand_id
1 'polypeptide(L)' 'MKIEYQDYGAVANIIITSTVFEFRKHNRVVDATLLCTPGIVANRSGIFFMKSVLSGKSRDMLRAHKTVSREATR' A
#
# COMPACT_ATOMS: atom_id res chain seq x y z
N MET A 1 7.09 -8.02 5.50
CA MET A 1 6.49 -6.84 4.84
C MET A 1 6.47 -5.65 5.80
N LYS A 2 7.06 -4.50 5.43
CA LYS A 2 7.06 -3.26 6.23
C LYS A 2 6.11 -2.25 5.60
N ILE A 3 5.22 -1.69 6.41
CA ILE A 3 4.19 -0.73 5.99
C ILE A 3 4.44 0.57 6.74
N GLU A 4 4.56 1.67 6.01
CA GLU A 4 4.74 3.01 6.55
C GLU A 4 3.60 3.91 6.06
N TYR A 5 3.07 4.73 6.96
CA TYR A 5 2.07 5.74 6.65
C TYR A 5 2.70 7.12 6.81
N GLN A 6 2.67 7.93 5.77
CA GLN A 6 3.20 9.29 5.74
C GLN A 6 2.06 10.25 5.42
N ASP A 7 1.83 11.22 6.29
CA ASP A 7 0.78 12.21 6.12
C ASP A 7 1.38 13.55 5.70
N TYR A 8 0.84 14.14 4.62
CA TYR A 8 1.20 15.46 4.11
C TYR A 8 0.03 16.45 4.22
N GLY A 9 -0.97 16.14 5.05
CA GLY A 9 -2.15 16.97 5.32
C GLY A 9 -3.24 16.77 4.28
N ALA A 10 -3.05 17.29 3.06
CA ALA A 10 -4.03 17.17 1.97
C ALA A 10 -3.99 15.81 1.27
N VAL A 11 -2.81 15.19 1.25
CA VAL A 11 -2.51 13.91 0.62
C VAL A 11 -1.76 13.05 1.64
N ALA A 12 -1.99 11.75 1.62
CA ALA A 12 -1.21 10.80 2.40
C ALA A 12 -0.61 9.73 1.48
N ASN A 13 0.53 9.20 1.89
CA ASN A 13 1.22 8.12 1.22
C ASN A 13 1.30 6.89 2.13
N ILE A 14 1.00 5.72 1.58
CA ILE A 14 1.33 4.44 2.21
C ILE A 14 2.46 3.82 1.43
N ILE A 15 3.58 3.60 2.10
CA ILE A 15 4.75 2.94 1.53
C ILE A 15 4.77 1.52 2.05
N ILE A 16 4.65 0.59 1.12
CA ILE A 16 4.75 -0.83 1.38
C ILE A 16 6.10 -1.29 0.83
N THR A 17 6.91 -1.90 1.68
CA THR A 17 8.20 -2.49 1.30
C THR A 17 8.20 -3.97 1.67
N SER A 18 8.47 -4.83 0.69
CA SER A 18 8.51 -6.28 0.85
C SER A 18 9.74 -6.87 0.15
N THR A 19 10.10 -8.08 0.57
CA THR A 19 11.15 -8.89 -0.06
C THR A 19 10.55 -9.74 -1.18
N VAL A 20 11.36 -10.19 -2.15
CA VAL A 20 10.87 -10.99 -3.28
C VAL A 20 10.17 -12.28 -2.85
N PHE A 21 10.58 -12.89 -1.72
CA PHE A 21 9.93 -14.08 -1.17
C PHE A 21 8.46 -13.86 -0.79
N GLU A 22 8.08 -12.63 -0.42
CA GLU A 22 6.71 -12.25 -0.09
C GLU A 22 5.96 -11.61 -1.28
N PHE A 23 6.49 -11.70 -2.51
CA PHE A 23 5.94 -11.01 -3.69
C PHE A 23 4.46 -11.31 -3.94
N ARG A 24 4.03 -12.57 -3.80
CA ARG A 24 2.62 -12.94 -3.97
C ARG A 24 1.71 -12.26 -2.94
N LYS A 25 2.17 -12.17 -1.69
CA LYS A 25 1.45 -11.51 -0.60
C LYS A 25 1.42 -10.00 -0.82
N HIS A 26 2.54 -9.42 -1.25
CA HIS A 26 2.64 -8.00 -1.59
C HIS A 26 1.67 -7.60 -2.69
N ASN A 27 1.64 -8.33 -3.81
CA ASN A 27 0.71 -8.05 -4.90
C ASN A 27 -0.75 -8.18 -4.46
N ARG A 28 -1.07 -9.23 -3.69
CA ARG A 28 -2.41 -9.42 -3.15
C ARG A 28 -2.87 -8.23 -2.30
N VAL A 29 -2.01 -7.75 -1.41
CA VAL A 29 -2.30 -6.59 -0.56
C VAL A 29 -2.50 -5.34 -1.40
N VAL A 30 -1.63 -5.08 -2.37
CA VAL A 30 -1.73 -3.90 -3.25
C VAL A 30 -2.97 -3.95 -4.14
N ASP A 31 -3.32 -5.12 -4.68
CA ASP A 31 -4.50 -5.27 -5.53
C ASP A 31 -5.78 -5.16 -4.69
N ALA A 32 -5.83 -5.75 -3.49
CA ALA A 32 -6.95 -5.62 -2.57
C ALA A 32 -7.20 -4.16 -2.16
N THR A 33 -6.14 -3.37 -1.96
CA THR A 33 -6.28 -1.97 -1.56
C THR A 33 -6.75 -1.10 -2.72
N LEU A 34 -6.27 -1.36 -3.94
CA LEU A 34 -6.78 -0.70 -5.15
C LEU A 34 -8.26 -1.02 -5.39
N LEU A 35 -8.69 -2.26 -5.16
CA LEU A 35 -10.09 -2.68 -5.27
C LEU A 35 -10.99 -2.00 -4.21
N CYS A 36 -10.53 -1.90 -2.97
CA CYS A 36 -11.32 -1.27 -1.89
C CYS A 36 -11.38 0.27 -2.01
N THR A 37 -10.39 0.89 -2.64
CA THR A 37 -10.26 2.35 -2.71
C THR A 37 -9.79 2.79 -4.11
N PRO A 38 -10.71 2.90 -5.08
CA PRO A 38 -10.37 3.14 -6.49
C PRO A 38 -9.83 4.54 -6.80
N GLY A 39 -9.81 5.46 -5.82
CA GLY A 39 -9.31 6.84 -5.97
C GLY A 39 -7.82 7.03 -5.64
N ILE A 40 -7.07 5.94 -5.47
CA ILE A 40 -5.67 5.96 -5.02
C ILE A 40 -4.76 5.61 -6.21
N VAL A 41 -3.65 6.34 -6.33
CA VAL A 41 -2.61 6.07 -7.32
C VAL A 41 -1.58 5.13 -6.70
N ALA A 42 -1.29 4.00 -7.35
CA ALA A 42 -0.24 3.08 -6.90
C ALA A 42 0.95 3.11 -7.86
N ASN A 43 2.11 3.50 -7.32
CA ASN A 43 3.40 3.39 -8.00
C ASN A 43 4.17 2.19 -7.45
N ARG A 44 4.55 1.27 -8.33
CA ARG A 44 5.32 0.07 -7.98
C ARG A 44 6.76 0.24 -8.46
N SER A 45 7.74 -0.04 -7.61
CA SER A 45 9.16 0.06 -7.95
C SER A 45 9.99 -1.02 -7.25
N GLY A 46 11.02 -1.51 -7.95
CA GLY A 46 12.07 -2.35 -7.37
C GLY A 46 12.25 -3.73 -8.03
N ILE A 47 13.51 -4.18 -8.02
CA ILE A 47 13.96 -5.44 -8.64
C ILE A 47 14.19 -6.52 -7.57
N PHE A 48 14.84 -6.17 -6.45
CA PHE A 48 15.12 -7.07 -5.32
C PHE A 48 14.26 -6.81 -4.07
N PHE A 49 13.78 -5.58 -3.90
CA PHE A 49 12.82 -5.22 -2.87
C PHE A 49 11.63 -4.60 -3.56
N MET A 50 10.45 -5.19 -3.37
CA MET A 50 9.22 -4.69 -3.94
C MET A 50 8.74 -3.54 -3.09
N LYS A 51 8.85 -2.33 -3.63
CA LYS A 51 8.32 -1.11 -3.05
C LYS A 51 7.04 -0.72 -3.78
N SER A 52 6.00 -0.40 -3.03
CA SER A 52 4.77 0.16 -3.59
C SER A 52 4.39 1.39 -2.79
N VAL A 53 4.27 2.51 -3.51
CA VAL A 53 3.86 3.80 -2.97
C VAL A 53 2.43 4.03 -3.42
N LEU A 54 1.51 3.98 -2.48
CA LEU A 54 0.11 4.32 -2.66
C LEU A 54 -0.05 5.78 -2.25
N SER A 55 -0.54 6.63 -3.15
CA SER A 55 -0.80 8.04 -2.89
C SER A 55 -2.25 8.40 -3.15
N GLY A 56 -2.84 9.19 -2.26
CA GLY A 56 -4.25 9.58 -2.38
C GLY A 56 -4.69 10.59 -1.31
N LYS A 57 -5.96 10.97 -1.37
CA LYS A 57 -6.56 11.86 -0.36
C LYS A 57 -6.50 11.23 1.02
N SER A 58 -6.15 11.98 2.05
CA SER A 58 -5.91 11.47 3.41
C SER A 58 -7.10 10.66 3.97
N ARG A 59 -8.34 11.08 3.67
CA ARG A 59 -9.57 10.34 4.07
C ARG A 59 -9.63 8.92 3.50
N ASP A 60 -9.27 8.77 2.23
CA ASP A 60 -9.33 7.48 1.53
C ASP A 60 -8.12 6.62 1.91
N MET A 61 -6.97 7.27 2.18
CA MET A 61 -5.75 6.61 2.66
C MET A 61 -5.90 6.00 4.06
N LEU A 62 -6.67 6.60 4.97
CA LEU A 62 -6.99 5.98 6.27
C LEU A 62 -7.79 4.68 6.11
N ARG A 63 -8.68 4.61 5.12
CA ARG A 63 -9.41 3.37 4.80
C ARG A 63 -8.48 2.34 4.17
N ALA A 64 -7.67 2.76 3.20
CA ALA A 64 -6.67 1.91 2.57
C ALA A 64 -5.70 1.32 3.59
N HIS A 65 -5.22 2.11 4.56
CA HIS A 65 -4.31 1.63 5.60
C HIS A 65 -4.93 0.50 6.43
N LYS A 66 -6.21 0.61 6.81
CA LYS A 66 -6.91 -0.47 7.53
C LYS A 66 -7.01 -1.74 6.68
N THR A 67 -7.28 -1.62 5.38
CA THR A 67 -7.31 -2.76 4.45
C THR A 67 -5.92 -3.38 4.30
N VAL A 68 -4.88 -2.56 4.12
CA VAL A 68 -3.47 -3.01 4.07
C VAL A 68 -3.14 -3.82 5.31
N SER A 69 -3.42 -3.30 6.52
CA SER A 69 -3.10 -3.99 7.77
C SER A 69 -3.84 -5.33 7.88
N ARG A 70 -5.12 -5.39 7.48
CA ARG A 70 -5.92 -6.63 7.50
C ARG A 70 -5.38 -7.68 6.54
N GLU A 71 -5.07 -7.30 5.31
CA GLU A 71 -4.53 -8.22 4.30
C GLU A 71 -3.09 -8.63 4.62
N ALA A 72 -2.32 -7.78 5.30
CA ALA A 72 -0.98 -8.11 5.77
C ALA A 72 -0.99 -9.16 6.91
N THR A 73 -2.02 -9.16 7.76
CA THR A 73 -2.20 -10.18 8.81
C THR A 73 -2.79 -11.50 8.32
N ARG A 74 -3.32 -11.55 7.10
CA ARG A 74 -3.92 -12.74 6.50
C ARG A 74 -2.89 -13.62 5.80
#